data_AF-A0A7C4T9P0-F1
#
_entry.id   AF-A0A7C4T9P0-F1
#
_cell.length_a   1.000
_cell.length_b   1.000
_cell.length_c   1.000
_cell.angle_alpha   90.00
_cell.angle_beta   90.00
_cell.angle_gamma   90.00
#
_symmetry.space_group_name_H-M   'P 1'
#
loop_
_entity.id
_entity.type
_entity.pdbx_description
1 polymer ?
#
loop_
_entity_poly.entity_id
_entity_poly.type
_entity_poly.pdbx_seq_one_letter_code
_entity_poly.pdbx_strand_id
1 'polypeptide(L)'
;MGAGLGRPIRIDILGTEYVLKSDGPDELCEKIAKFVKERFEEISKVAQGLPEKKIAVLVAFNIAEEYFKLVEERELTLFKLAMRVKEINQHIDKVISKGNA
;
A
#
# COMPACT_ATOMS: atom_id res chain seq x y z
N MET A 1 -14.27 14.51 -25.82
CA MET A 1 -14.33 14.83 -24.38
C MET A 1 -15.25 13.82 -23.70
N GLY A 2 -14.69 12.72 -23.19
CA GLY A 2 -15.47 11.69 -22.50
C GLY A 2 -15.27 11.85 -21.00
N ALA A 3 -16.28 12.38 -20.30
CA ALA A 3 -16.26 12.49 -18.86
C ALA A 3 -16.50 11.10 -18.25
N GLY A 4 -15.47 10.52 -17.62
CA GLY A 4 -15.58 9.30 -16.83
C GLY A 4 -16.57 9.46 -15.67
N LEU A 5 -17.44 8.46 -15.53
CA LEU A 5 -18.60 8.38 -14.65
C LEU A 5 -18.23 7.98 -13.21
N GLY A 6 -17.34 8.72 -12.55
CA GLY A 6 -17.05 8.53 -11.12
C GLY A 6 -17.90 9.44 -10.23
N ARG A 7 -18.39 8.94 -9.09
CA ARG A 7 -19.10 9.78 -8.12
C ARG A 7 -18.12 10.81 -7.53
N PRO A 8 -18.48 12.10 -7.45
CA PRO A 8 -17.65 13.09 -6.78
C PRO A 8 -17.74 12.89 -5.27
N ILE A 9 -16.61 12.61 -4.63
CA ILE A 9 -16.46 12.49 -3.17
C ILE A 9 -15.68 13.71 -2.69
N ARG A 10 -16.21 14.39 -1.66
CA ARG A 10 -15.52 15.48 -0.97
C ARG A 10 -14.71 14.90 0.17
N ILE A 11 -13.42 15.21 0.20
CA ILE A 11 -12.53 14.85 1.30
C ILE A 11 -11.83 16.11 1.82
N ASP A 12 -11.62 16.19 3.12
CA ASP A 12 -10.79 17.22 3.73
C ASP A 12 -9.40 16.65 4.00
N ILE A 13 -8.39 17.29 3.44
CA ILE A 13 -7.00 17.03 3.80
C ILE A 13 -6.43 18.33 4.34
N LEU A 14 -6.27 18.38 5.67
CA LEU A 14 -5.65 19.48 6.42
C LEU A 14 -6.37 20.83 6.25
N GLY A 15 -7.70 20.82 6.25
CA GLY A 15 -8.51 22.03 6.09
C GLY A 15 -8.63 22.49 4.63
N THR A 16 -8.09 21.73 3.68
CA THR A 16 -8.37 21.92 2.25
C THR A 16 -9.34 20.86 1.77
N GLU A 17 -10.51 21.28 1.29
CA GLU A 17 -11.46 20.39 0.63
C GLU A 17 -11.00 20.04 -0.79
N TYR A 18 -10.92 18.74 -1.07
CA TYR A 18 -10.68 18.18 -2.39
C TYR A 18 -11.91 17.42 -2.87
N VAL A 19 -12.27 17.64 -4.13
CA VAL A 19 -13.29 16.84 -4.82
C VAL A 19 -12.58 15.80 -5.66
N LEU A 20 -12.62 14.54 -5.22
CA LEU A 20 -12.08 13.40 -5.96
C LEU A 20 -13.19 12.72 -6.75
N LYS A 21 -12.88 12.30 -7.97
CA LYS A 21 -13.70 11.33 -8.71
C LYS A 21 -13.14 9.95 -8.43
N SER A 22 -13.90 9.15 -7.70
CA SER A 22 -13.51 7.78 -7.38
C SER A 22 -14.65 6.83 -7.76
N ASP A 23 -14.29 5.68 -8.32
CA ASP A 23 -15.21 4.57 -8.58
C ASP A 23 -15.28 3.61 -7.37
N GLY A 24 -14.48 3.85 -6.33
CA GLY A 24 -14.43 3.06 -5.12
C GLY A 24 -15.51 3.43 -4.09
N PRO A 25 -15.74 2.58 -3.07
CA PRO A 25 -16.67 2.88 -1.98
C PRO A 25 -16.26 4.15 -1.21
N ASP A 26 -17.25 4.93 -0.77
CA ASP A 26 -17.03 6.16 0.00
C ASP A 26 -16.16 5.90 1.25
N GLU A 27 -16.38 4.78 1.95
CA GLU A 27 -15.58 4.36 3.12
C GLU A 27 -14.09 4.17 2.83
N LEU A 28 -13.74 3.66 1.63
CA LEU A 28 -12.34 3.47 1.25
C LEU A 28 -11.67 4.82 1.01
N CYS A 29 -12.38 5.75 0.38
CA CYS A 29 -11.89 7.10 0.13
C CYS A 29 -11.67 7.86 1.45
N GLU A 30 -12.59 7.74 2.40
CA GLU A 30 -12.43 8.31 3.75
C GLU A 30 -11.24 7.72 4.50
N LYS A 31 -11.04 6.39 4.42
CA LYS A 31 -9.87 5.73 5.03
C LYS A 31 -8.56 6.24 4.44
N ILE A 32 -8.48 6.40 3.12
CA ILE A 32 -7.29 6.95 2.44
C ILE A 32 -7.06 8.39 2.87
N ALA A 33 -8.10 9.24 2.89
CA ALA A 33 -7.98 10.64 3.32
C ALA A 33 -7.47 10.75 4.76
N LYS A 34 -8.01 9.92 5.67
CA LYS A 34 -7.57 9.86 7.06
C LYS A 34 -6.09 9.44 7.16
N PHE A 35 -5.70 8.42 6.43
CA PHE A 35 -4.30 7.94 6.41
C PHE A 35 -3.33 9.02 5.91
N VAL A 36 -3.67 9.72 4.82
CA VAL A 36 -2.85 10.82 4.29
C VAL A 36 -2.74 11.95 5.31
N LYS A 37 -3.84 12.31 5.99
CA LYS A 37 -3.84 13.33 7.04
C LYS A 37 -2.92 12.96 8.20
N GLU A 38 -3.01 11.74 8.70
CA GLU A 38 -2.15 11.23 9.78
C GLU A 38 -0.66 11.34 9.40
N ARG A 39 -0.28 10.91 8.19
CA ARG A 39 1.12 11.02 7.73
C ARG A 39 1.59 12.45 7.56
N PHE A 40 0.70 13.34 7.14
CA PHE A 40 1.05 14.74 7.06
C PHE A 40 1.29 15.35 8.45
N GLU A 41 0.45 15.05 9.44
CA GLU A 41 0.64 15.52 10.82
C GLU A 41 1.95 15.00 11.43
N GLU A 42 2.31 13.73 11.17
CA GLU A 42 3.58 13.14 11.61
C GLU A 42 4.79 13.86 11.01
N ILE A 43 4.81 14.03 9.68
CA ILE A 43 5.93 14.68 9.00
C ILE A 43 6.00 16.16 9.36
N SER A 44 4.86 16.84 9.53
CA SER A 44 4.82 18.25 9.94
C SER A 44 5.45 18.50 11.31
N LYS A 45 5.32 17.55 12.25
CA LYS A 45 5.97 17.65 13.57
C LYS A 45 7.49 17.61 13.48
N VAL A 46 8.04 16.88 12.52
CA VAL A 46 9.49 16.72 12.31
C VAL A 46 10.04 17.83 11.41
N ALA A 47 9.26 18.26 10.42
CA ALA A 47 9.62 19.23 9.40
C ALA A 47 9.13 20.66 9.74
N GLN A 48 9.29 21.08 11.00
CA GLN A 48 8.81 22.40 11.45
C GLN A 48 9.41 23.53 10.60
N GLY A 49 8.54 24.41 10.07
CA GLY A 49 8.93 25.58 9.28
C GLY A 49 9.04 25.34 7.77
N LEU A 50 8.81 24.13 7.26
CA LEU A 50 8.69 23.90 5.82
C LEU A 50 7.31 24.33 5.30
N PRO A 51 7.22 24.88 4.06
CA PRO A 51 5.95 25.11 3.40
C PRO A 51 5.15 23.81 3.23
N GLU A 52 3.83 23.86 3.40
CA GLU A 52 2.92 22.71 3.28
C GLU A 52 3.11 21.92 1.99
N LYS A 53 3.36 22.60 0.87
CA LYS A 53 3.64 21.96 -0.42
C LYS A 53 4.86 21.02 -0.35
N LYS A 54 5.92 21.40 0.37
CA LYS A 54 7.10 20.53 0.54
C LYS A 54 6.78 19.35 1.44
N ILE A 55 6.00 19.58 2.50
CA ILE A 55 5.54 18.51 3.39
C ILE A 55 4.68 17.51 2.61
N ALA A 56 3.76 17.97 1.76
CA ALA A 56 2.94 17.11 0.91
C ALA A 56 3.78 16.20 -0.01
N VAL A 57 4.87 16.73 -0.57
CA VAL A 57 5.80 15.93 -1.39
C VAL A 57 6.52 14.87 -0.53
N LEU A 58 6.93 15.21 0.70
CA LEU A 58 7.55 14.25 1.62
C LEU A 58 6.56 13.17 2.05
N VAL A 59 5.30 13.52 2.31
CA VAL A 59 4.22 12.58 2.60
C VAL A 59 4.01 11.63 1.42
N ALA A 60 3.89 12.16 0.21
CA ALA A 60 3.73 11.34 -0.99
C ALA A 60 4.92 10.39 -1.18
N PHE A 61 6.15 10.87 -0.96
CA PHE A 61 7.35 10.06 -1.04
C PHE A 61 7.37 8.95 0.01
N ASN A 62 7.04 9.27 1.26
CA ASN A 62 7.00 8.29 2.35
C ASN A 62 5.94 7.20 2.12
N ILE A 63 4.74 7.58 1.64
CA ILE A 63 3.68 6.63 1.28
C ILE A 63 4.15 5.72 0.13
N ALA A 64 4.82 6.28 -0.88
CA ALA A 64 5.36 5.49 -1.98
C ALA A 64 6.46 4.51 -1.50
N GLU A 65 7.35 4.96 -0.61
CA GLU A 65 8.38 4.11 -0.01
C GLU A 65 7.76 2.91 0.72
N GLU A 66 6.73 3.13 1.54
CA GLU A 66 6.03 2.06 2.24
C GLU A 66 5.33 1.10 1.29
N TYR A 67 4.71 1.61 0.24
CA TYR A 67 4.13 0.77 -0.80
C TYR A 67 5.17 -0.15 -1.43
N PHE A 68 6.34 0.38 -1.82
CA PHE A 68 7.39 -0.45 -2.42
C PHE A 68 7.96 -1.47 -1.44
N LYS A 69 8.13 -1.12 -0.16
CA LYS A 69 8.53 -2.08 0.88
C LYS A 69 7.53 -3.22 1.02
N LEU A 70 6.23 -2.91 1.08
CA LEU A 70 5.17 -3.92 1.16
C LEU A 70 5.15 -4.85 -0.07
N VAL A 71 5.39 -4.30 -1.26
CA VAL A 71 5.51 -5.10 -2.49
C VAL A 71 6.71 -6.04 -2.40
N GLU A 72 7.87 -5.55 -1.99
CA GLU A 72 9.09 -6.37 -1.85
C GLU A 72 8.91 -7.48 -0.80
N GLU A 73 8.33 -7.16 0.37
CA GLU A 73 8.03 -8.13 1.42
C GLU A 73 7.06 -9.22 0.94
N ARG A 74 6.05 -8.83 0.16
CA ARG A 74 5.09 -9.76 -0.44
C ARG A 74 5.78 -10.71 -1.41
N GLU A 75 6.61 -10.21 -2.32
CA GLU A 75 7.35 -11.04 -3.28
C GLU A 75 8.32 -11.98 -2.57
N LEU A 76 9.04 -11.51 -1.56
CA LEU A 76 9.93 -12.34 -0.74
C LEU A 76 9.16 -13.46 -0.03
N THR A 77 7.96 -13.15 0.47
CA THR A 77 7.08 -14.12 1.14
C THR A 77 6.59 -15.19 0.18
N LEU A 78 6.17 -14.80 -1.03
CA LEU A 78 5.78 -15.75 -2.08
C LEU A 78 6.94 -16.65 -2.51
N PHE A 79 8.14 -16.07 -2.66
CA PHE A 79 9.34 -16.84 -2.96
C PHE A 79 9.66 -17.88 -1.87
N LYS A 80 9.63 -17.48 -0.59
CA LYS A 80 9.84 -18.38 0.56
C LYS A 80 8.79 -19.49 0.60
N LEU A 81 7.53 -19.18 0.31
CA LEU A 81 6.45 -20.15 0.26
C LEU A 81 6.67 -21.18 -0.86
N ALA A 82 7.02 -20.72 -2.07
CA ALA A 82 7.31 -21.60 -3.20
C ALA A 82 8.48 -22.54 -2.91
N MET A 83 9.54 -22.03 -2.26
CA MET A 83 10.68 -22.84 -1.84
C MET A 83 10.27 -23.92 -0.83
N ARG A 84 9.45 -23.59 0.17
CA ARG A 84 8.95 -24.58 1.15
C ARG A 84 8.08 -25.64 0.49
N VAL A 85 7.18 -25.26 -0.43
CA VAL A 85 6.35 -26.22 -1.17
C VAL A 85 7.23 -27.18 -1.97
N LYS A 86 8.26 -26.66 -2.64
CA LYS A 86 9.22 -27.50 -3.39
C LYS A 86 9.97 -28.47 -2.48
N GLU A 87 10.45 -28.01 -1.33
CA GLU A 87 11.17 -28.84 -0.36
C GLU A 87 10.27 -29.96 0.19
N ILE A 88 9.01 -29.65 0.52
CA ILE A 88 8.02 -30.63 0.98
C ILE A 88 7.78 -31.69 -0.11
N ASN A 89 7.58 -31.29 -1.37
CA ASN A 89 7.38 -32.24 -2.47
C ASN A 89 8.59 -33.16 -2.65
N GLN A 90 9.81 -32.62 -2.59
CA GLN A 90 11.03 -33.42 -2.65
C GLN A 90 11.14 -34.44 -1.50
N HIS A 91 10.71 -34.07 -0.30
CA HIS A 91 10.65 -34.99 0.84
C HIS A 91 9.64 -36.11 0.62
N ILE A 92 8.46 -35.80 0.07
CA ILE A 92 7.43 -36.80 -0.26
C ILE A 92 7.97 -37.79 -1.29
N ASP A 93 8.56 -37.32 -2.40
CA ASP A 93 9.12 -38.17 -3.45
C ASP A 93 10.21 -39.10 -2.91
N LYS A 94 11.05 -38.60 -2.00
CA LYS A 94 12.12 -39.38 -1.36
C LYS A 94 11.58 -40.48 -0.44
N VAL A 95 10.45 -40.25 0.23
CA VAL A 95 9.82 -41.26 1.10
C VAL A 95 9.11 -42.32 0.24
N ILE A 96 8.39 -41.92 -0.80
CA ILE A 96 7.69 -42.84 -1.71
C ILE A 96 8.67 -43.76 -2.43
N SER A 97 9.79 -43.22 -2.94
CA SER A 97 10.82 -44.01 -3.63
C SER A 97 11.54 -45.01 -2.74
N LYS A 98 11.65 -44.75 -1.42
CA LYS A 98 12.21 -45.70 -0.45
C LYS A 98 11.24 -46.80 -0.03
N GLY A 99 9.93 -46.60 -0.15
CA GLY A 99 8.91 -47.60 0.19
C GLY A 99 8.66 -48.65 -0.90
N ASN A 100 9.16 -48.42 -2.12
CA ASN A 100 9.05 -49.31 -3.27
C ASN A 100 10.34 -50.12 -3.55
N ALA A 101 11.30 -50.12 -2.62
CA ALA A 101 12.59 -50.83 -2.71
C ALA A 101 12.70 -51.92 -1.65
#